data_AF-A0A091DB44-F1
#
_entry.id   AF-A0A091DB44-F1
#
_cell.length_a   1.000
_cell.length_b   1.000
_cell.length_c   1.000
_cell.angle_alpha   90.00
_cell.angle_beta   90.00
_cell.angle_gamma   90.00
#
_symmetry.space_group_name_H-M   'P 1'
#
loop_
_entity.id
_entity.type
_entity.pdbx_description
1 polymer ?
#
loop_
_entity_poly.entity_id
_entity_poly.type
_entity_poly.pdbx_seq_one_letter_code
_entity_poly.pdbx_strand_id
1 'polypeptide(L)'
;MANVYHVCQHSCFLYLGSTLVDEYGKEEGCRQGLLDMLQALCIPTFQLLEQQNGLQNHPDTVDDLFRLAAQFIQHSPVILLRSQVVIPLLQRAIISTTLDHRDANCSVMRFLRDHILTGVANDHEDDLELCKELIGQVMNRLGQLLHACYFCLPPPPCTLPDVAEVPWEIMQVDRLTCCRWLENYLKGLPKETGVGAVTVTQTTHRLSQTSH
;
A
#
# COMPACT_ATOMS: atom_id res chain seq x y z
N MET A 1 -24.67 -10.79 -0.70
CA MET A 1 -23.68 -9.96 -1.40
C MET A 1 -22.70 -10.80 -2.21
N ALA A 2 -21.89 -11.65 -1.57
CA ALA A 2 -20.85 -12.44 -2.24
C ALA A 2 -21.34 -13.27 -3.45
N ASN A 3 -22.51 -13.92 -3.37
CA ASN A 3 -23.07 -14.71 -4.48
C ASN A 3 -23.33 -13.89 -5.75
N VAL A 4 -23.78 -12.64 -5.61
CA VAL A 4 -24.04 -11.76 -6.75
C VAL A 4 -22.72 -11.27 -7.34
N TYR A 5 -21.78 -10.88 -6.46
CA TYR A 5 -20.45 -10.43 -6.88
C TYR A 5 -19.66 -11.49 -7.65
N HIS A 6 -19.87 -12.78 -7.34
CA HIS A 6 -19.25 -13.87 -8.06
C HIS A 6 -19.68 -13.95 -9.54
N VAL A 7 -20.92 -13.55 -9.84
CA VAL A 7 -21.46 -13.53 -11.21
C VAL A 7 -21.23 -12.19 -11.88
N CYS A 8 -21.33 -11.10 -11.12
CA CYS A 8 -21.22 -9.73 -11.63
C CYS A 8 -20.38 -8.86 -10.68
N GLN A 9 -19.15 -8.57 -11.10
CA GLN A 9 -18.14 -7.90 -10.27
C GLN A 9 -18.31 -6.37 -10.23
N HIS A 10 -19.49 -5.89 -9.84
CA HIS A 10 -19.71 -4.46 -9.62
C HIS A 10 -18.92 -3.97 -8.40
N SER A 11 -18.00 -3.02 -8.60
CA SER A 11 -17.11 -2.52 -7.54
C SER A 11 -17.86 -1.97 -6.32
N CYS A 12 -19.08 -1.46 -6.50
CA CYS A 12 -19.92 -0.95 -5.43
C CYS A 12 -20.21 -1.97 -4.30
N PHE A 13 -20.06 -3.28 -4.54
CA PHE A 13 -20.14 -4.29 -3.48
C PHE A 13 -18.91 -4.29 -2.57
N LEU A 14 -17.72 -3.98 -3.12
CA LEU A 14 -16.51 -3.75 -2.31
C LEU A 14 -16.67 -2.46 -1.48
N TYR A 15 -17.19 -1.40 -2.09
CA TYR A 15 -17.51 -0.16 -1.38
C TYR A 15 -18.52 -0.38 -0.25
N LEU A 16 -19.63 -1.08 -0.53
CA LEU A 16 -20.62 -1.43 0.50
C LEU A 16 -19.99 -2.27 1.61
N GLY A 17 -19.12 -3.22 1.26
CA GLY A 17 -18.32 -3.95 2.23
C GLY A 17 -17.50 -3.02 3.12
N SER A 18 -16.91 -1.95 2.55
CA SER A 18 -16.11 -0.99 3.31
C SER A 18 -16.96 -0.25 4.34
N THR A 19 -18.19 0.13 3.99
CA THR A 19 -19.15 0.73 4.93
C THR A 19 -19.52 -0.24 6.04
N LEU A 20 -19.72 -1.52 5.73
CA LEU A 20 -20.01 -2.52 6.77
C LEU A 20 -18.85 -2.69 7.75
N VAL A 21 -17.61 -2.61 7.28
CA VAL A 21 -16.42 -2.69 8.15
C VAL A 21 -16.24 -1.42 8.97
N ASP A 22 -16.53 -0.26 8.40
CA ASP A 22 -16.50 1.02 9.13
C ASP A 22 -17.47 0.99 10.32
N GLU A 23 -18.71 0.57 10.08
CA GLU A 23 -19.78 0.53 11.09
C GLU A 23 -19.59 -0.61 12.11
N TYR A 24 -19.25 -1.83 11.65
CA TYR A 24 -19.26 -3.03 12.51
C TYR A 24 -17.88 -3.63 12.79
N GLY A 25 -16.81 -3.08 12.21
CA GLY A 25 -15.46 -3.66 12.32
C GLY A 25 -14.94 -3.71 13.75
N LYS A 26 -15.38 -2.81 14.64
CA LYS A 26 -14.96 -2.83 16.05
C LYS A 26 -15.69 -3.89 16.88
N GLU A 27 -16.82 -4.40 16.41
CA GLU A 27 -17.63 -5.40 17.13
C GLU A 27 -17.05 -6.81 16.98
N GLU A 28 -16.58 -7.41 18.07
CA GLU A 28 -15.92 -8.73 18.07
C GLU A 28 -16.77 -9.84 17.42
N GLY A 29 -18.09 -9.81 17.63
CA GLY A 29 -19.02 -10.77 17.05
C GLY A 29 -19.14 -10.71 15.52
N CYS A 30 -18.74 -9.59 14.90
CA CYS A 30 -18.86 -9.35 13.47
C CYS A 30 -17.55 -9.56 12.71
N ARG A 31 -16.38 -9.42 13.37
CA ARG A 31 -15.06 -9.42 12.72
C ARG A 31 -14.82 -10.62 11.83
N GLN A 32 -15.15 -11.83 12.29
CA GLN A 32 -14.94 -13.06 11.50
C GLN A 32 -15.82 -13.09 10.25
N GLY A 33 -17.11 -12.76 10.37
CA GLY A 33 -18.01 -12.73 9.23
C GLY A 33 -17.63 -11.66 8.19
N LEU A 34 -17.12 -10.51 8.66
CA LEU A 34 -16.56 -9.47 7.79
C LEU A 34 -15.30 -9.95 7.07
N LEU A 35 -14.39 -10.64 7.78
CA LEU A 35 -13.20 -11.23 7.15
C LEU A 35 -13.57 -12.28 6.10
N ASP A 36 -14.54 -13.15 6.40
CA ASP A 36 -15.03 -14.16 5.46
C ASP A 36 -15.63 -13.50 4.20
N MET A 37 -16.35 -12.39 4.38
CA MET A 37 -16.84 -11.55 3.28
C MET A 37 -15.69 -10.99 2.43
N LEU A 38 -14.67 -10.38 3.05
CA LEU A 38 -13.49 -9.88 2.33
C LEU A 38 -12.85 -10.99 1.51
N GLN A 39 -12.60 -12.16 2.10
CA GLN A 39 -12.00 -13.29 1.43
C GLN A 39 -12.82 -13.76 0.23
N ALA A 40 -14.15 -13.86 0.39
CA ALA A 40 -15.04 -14.24 -0.69
C ALA A 40 -15.07 -13.23 -1.85
N LEU A 41 -15.00 -11.93 -1.55
CA LEU A 41 -14.96 -10.87 -2.56
C LEU A 41 -13.59 -10.79 -3.25
N CYS A 42 -12.49 -11.04 -2.53
CA CYS A 42 -11.15 -11.00 -3.10
C CYS A 42 -10.94 -12.01 -4.24
N ILE A 43 -11.57 -13.19 -4.18
CA ILE A 43 -11.41 -14.25 -5.20
C ILE A 43 -11.74 -13.75 -6.62
N PRO A 44 -12.99 -13.35 -6.93
CA PRO A 44 -13.33 -12.84 -8.26
C PRO A 44 -12.67 -11.48 -8.54
N THR A 45 -12.36 -10.68 -7.51
CA THR A 45 -11.64 -9.42 -7.69
C THR A 45 -10.24 -9.64 -8.24
N PHE A 46 -9.46 -10.55 -7.65
CA PHE A 46 -8.11 -10.84 -8.11
C PHE A 46 -8.13 -11.46 -9.51
N GLN A 47 -9.08 -12.36 -9.79
CA GLN A 47 -9.26 -12.91 -11.14
C GLN A 47 -9.55 -11.82 -12.19
N LEU A 48 -10.35 -10.81 -11.84
CA LEU A 48 -10.63 -9.67 -12.70
C LEU A 48 -9.38 -8.81 -12.95
N LEU A 49 -8.63 -8.49 -11.90
CA LEU A 49 -7.44 -7.65 -11.98
C LEU A 49 -6.22 -8.36 -12.60
N GLU A 50 -6.20 -9.69 -12.62
CA GLU A 50 -5.18 -10.52 -13.27
C GLU A 50 -5.35 -10.62 -14.80
N GLN A 51 -6.47 -10.16 -15.34
CA GLN A 51 -6.68 -10.10 -16.79
C GLN A 51 -5.68 -9.15 -17.46
N GLN A 52 -5.53 -9.28 -18.78
CA GLN A 52 -4.69 -8.37 -19.55
C GLN A 52 -5.20 -6.93 -19.37
N ASN A 53 -4.33 -6.04 -18.90
CA ASN A 53 -4.65 -4.66 -18.53
C ASN A 53 -5.78 -4.53 -17.48
N GLY A 54 -5.97 -5.54 -16.61
CA GLY A 54 -7.08 -5.57 -15.64
C GLY A 54 -7.11 -4.36 -14.70
N LEU A 55 -5.93 -3.88 -14.26
CA LEU A 55 -5.83 -2.68 -13.43
C LEU A 55 -6.30 -1.42 -14.17
N GLN A 56 -5.92 -1.26 -15.44
CA GLN A 56 -6.32 -0.11 -16.26
C GLN A 56 -7.79 -0.17 -16.68
N ASN A 57 -8.32 -1.38 -16.88
CA ASN A 57 -9.70 -1.59 -17.31
C ASN A 57 -10.70 -1.51 -16.14
N HIS A 58 -10.25 -1.72 -14.90
CA HIS A 58 -11.10 -1.77 -13.71
C HIS A 58 -10.56 -0.89 -12.55
N PRO A 59 -10.30 0.42 -12.77
CA PRO A 59 -9.75 1.30 -11.75
C PRO A 59 -10.72 1.49 -10.56
N ASP A 60 -12.03 1.47 -10.80
CA ASP A 60 -13.06 1.57 -9.74
C ASP A 60 -13.00 0.36 -8.79
N THR A 61 -12.75 -0.83 -9.35
CA THR A 61 -12.55 -2.05 -8.55
C THR A 61 -11.28 -1.96 -7.70
N VAL A 62 -10.21 -1.37 -8.24
CA VAL A 62 -8.97 -1.11 -7.48
C VAL A 62 -9.24 -0.13 -6.34
N ASP A 63 -9.90 0.99 -6.63
CA ASP A 63 -10.29 1.98 -5.62
C ASP A 63 -11.10 1.32 -4.49
N ASP A 64 -12.25 0.73 -4.82
CA ASP A 64 -13.17 0.16 -3.82
C ASP A 64 -12.57 -1.01 -3.04
N LEU A 65 -11.69 -1.82 -3.66
CA LEU A 65 -10.95 -2.88 -2.97
C LEU A 65 -10.06 -2.30 -1.86
N PHE A 66 -9.28 -1.26 -2.18
CA PHE A 66 -8.35 -0.68 -1.22
C PHE A 66 -9.03 0.25 -0.21
N ARG A 67 -10.20 0.81 -0.53
CA ARG A 67 -11.09 1.42 0.48
C ARG A 67 -11.55 0.39 1.51
N LEU A 68 -12.02 -0.78 1.06
CA LEU A 68 -12.40 -1.88 1.94
C LEU A 68 -11.22 -2.35 2.79
N ALA A 69 -10.05 -2.56 2.19
CA ALA A 69 -8.86 -2.99 2.91
C ALA A 69 -8.38 -1.96 3.95
N ALA A 70 -8.42 -0.66 3.62
CA ALA A 70 -8.08 0.42 4.55
C ALA A 70 -9.02 0.45 5.77
N GLN A 71 -10.32 0.19 5.58
CA GLN A 71 -11.25 0.11 6.71
C GLN A 71 -10.95 -1.06 7.65
N PHE A 72 -10.51 -2.20 7.12
CA PHE A 72 -10.04 -3.30 7.99
C PHE A 72 -8.83 -2.90 8.82
N ILE A 73 -7.87 -2.22 8.23
CA ILE A 73 -6.67 -1.76 8.94
C ILE A 73 -7.04 -0.78 10.05
N GLN A 74 -7.99 0.13 9.82
CA GLN A 74 -8.39 1.14 10.80
C GLN A 74 -9.29 0.59 11.93
N HIS A 75 -10.15 -0.39 11.64
CA HIS A 75 -11.17 -0.86 12.59
C HIS A 75 -10.88 -2.25 13.20
N SER A 76 -10.07 -3.07 12.54
CA SER A 76 -9.70 -4.43 12.98
C SER A 76 -8.38 -4.90 12.37
N PRO A 77 -7.25 -4.22 12.66
CA PRO A 77 -5.98 -4.52 12.00
C PRO A 77 -5.51 -5.96 12.25
N VAL A 78 -5.60 -6.45 13.49
CA VAL A 78 -5.07 -7.77 13.87
C VAL A 78 -5.73 -8.91 13.11
N ILE A 79 -7.06 -8.84 12.87
CA ILE A 79 -7.76 -9.92 12.16
C ILE A 79 -7.32 -10.00 10.70
N LEU A 80 -7.10 -8.85 10.05
CA LEU A 80 -6.59 -8.79 8.69
C LEU A 80 -5.12 -9.23 8.65
N LEU A 81 -4.26 -8.70 9.52
CA LEU A 81 -2.83 -9.01 9.54
C LEU A 81 -2.53 -10.51 9.82
N ARG A 82 -3.39 -11.19 10.59
CA ARG A 82 -3.28 -12.64 10.82
C ARG A 82 -3.92 -13.49 9.71
N SER A 83 -4.68 -12.88 8.81
CA SER A 83 -5.37 -13.60 7.75
C SER A 83 -4.43 -13.97 6.59
N GLN A 84 -4.79 -15.01 5.83
CA GLN A 84 -4.03 -15.41 4.64
C GLN A 84 -4.23 -14.44 3.45
N VAL A 85 -5.31 -13.63 3.45
CA VAL A 85 -5.64 -12.72 2.34
C VAL A 85 -4.81 -11.43 2.36
N VAL A 86 -4.14 -11.10 3.47
CA VAL A 86 -3.33 -9.89 3.57
C VAL A 86 -2.15 -9.87 2.59
N ILE A 87 -1.51 -11.02 2.37
CA ILE A 87 -0.36 -11.13 1.47
C ILE A 87 -0.76 -10.83 0.01
N PRO A 88 -1.78 -11.49 -0.59
CA PRO A 88 -2.19 -11.15 -1.94
C PRO A 88 -2.77 -9.73 -2.04
N LEU A 89 -3.44 -9.20 -1.00
CA LEU A 89 -3.86 -7.79 -0.98
C LEU A 89 -2.67 -6.83 -1.10
N LEU A 90 -1.61 -7.06 -0.32
CA LEU A 90 -0.40 -6.24 -0.37
C LEU A 90 0.31 -6.34 -1.72
N GLN A 91 0.43 -7.55 -2.28
CA GLN A 91 1.00 -7.73 -3.62
C GLN A 91 0.21 -6.95 -4.67
N ARG A 92 -1.14 -6.99 -4.59
CA ARG A 92 -2.00 -6.23 -5.48
C ARG A 92 -1.87 -4.72 -5.25
N ALA A 93 -1.73 -4.26 -4.01
CA ALA A 93 -1.53 -2.85 -3.69
C ALA A 93 -0.24 -2.34 -4.35
N ILE A 94 0.85 -3.09 -4.20
CA ILE A 94 2.16 -2.74 -4.77
C ILE A 94 2.11 -2.63 -6.29
N ILE A 95 1.49 -3.60 -6.98
CA ILE A 95 1.38 -3.52 -8.44
C ILE A 95 0.47 -2.35 -8.84
N SER A 96 -0.58 -2.08 -8.06
CA SER A 96 -1.55 -1.00 -8.33
C SER A 96 -0.97 0.40 -8.14
N THR A 97 0.17 0.59 -7.47
CA THR A 97 0.82 1.91 -7.39
C THR A 97 1.31 2.43 -8.74
N THR A 98 1.35 1.56 -9.76
CA THR A 98 1.75 1.90 -11.14
C THR A 98 0.57 2.33 -12.01
N LEU A 99 -0.65 2.21 -11.50
CA LEU A 99 -1.87 2.57 -12.22
C LEU A 99 -1.96 4.09 -12.33
N ASP A 100 -2.12 4.66 -13.53
CA ASP A 100 -2.35 6.10 -13.70
C ASP A 100 -3.84 6.45 -13.52
N HIS A 101 -4.34 6.27 -12.30
CA HIS A 101 -5.71 6.63 -11.93
C HIS A 101 -5.74 7.26 -10.54
N ARG A 102 -6.24 8.49 -10.44
CA ARG A 102 -6.14 9.33 -9.24
C ARG A 102 -6.77 8.67 -8.02
N ASP A 103 -8.05 8.32 -8.10
CA ASP A 103 -8.80 7.86 -6.91
C ASP A 103 -8.33 6.48 -6.46
N ALA A 104 -8.04 5.60 -7.42
CA ALA A 104 -7.49 4.28 -7.17
C ALA A 104 -6.11 4.38 -6.50
N ASN A 105 -5.21 5.23 -7.00
CA ASN A 105 -3.93 5.47 -6.34
C ASN A 105 -4.09 6.05 -4.94
N CYS A 106 -4.99 7.01 -4.75
CA CYS A 106 -5.23 7.59 -3.44
C CYS A 106 -5.61 6.51 -2.42
N SER A 107 -6.53 5.62 -2.78
CA SER A 107 -6.95 4.50 -1.93
C SER A 107 -5.85 3.46 -1.71
N VAL A 108 -5.07 3.12 -2.74
CA VAL A 108 -3.90 2.23 -2.63
C VAL A 108 -2.87 2.81 -1.66
N MET A 109 -2.49 4.07 -1.84
CA MET A 109 -1.48 4.75 -1.01
C MET A 109 -1.95 4.89 0.43
N ARG A 110 -3.23 5.24 0.62
CA ARG A 110 -3.86 5.27 1.94
C ARG A 110 -3.79 3.92 2.63
N PHE A 111 -4.16 2.83 1.96
CA PHE A 111 -4.08 1.49 2.52
C PHE A 111 -2.63 1.12 2.90
N LEU A 112 -1.66 1.37 2.02
CA LEU A 112 -0.24 1.07 2.28
C LEU A 112 0.29 1.86 3.48
N ARG A 113 0.00 3.16 3.54
CA ARG A 113 0.38 4.03 4.65
C ARG A 113 -0.24 3.56 5.97
N ASP A 114 -1.55 3.38 6.00
CA ASP A 114 -2.28 2.97 7.21
C ASP A 114 -1.80 1.58 7.70
N HIS A 115 -1.47 0.67 6.77
CA HIS A 115 -0.90 -0.63 7.10
C HIS A 115 0.46 -0.50 7.81
N ILE A 116 1.35 0.39 7.34
CA ILE A 116 2.66 0.60 7.97
C ILE A 116 2.47 1.28 9.34
N LEU A 117 1.61 2.31 9.39
CA LEU A 117 1.27 3.05 10.60
C LEU A 117 0.76 2.16 11.72
N THR A 118 0.03 1.09 11.41
CA THR A 118 -0.48 0.14 12.40
C THR A 118 0.61 -0.47 13.30
N GLY A 119 1.87 -0.50 12.84
CA GLY A 119 3.01 -1.01 13.62
C GLY A 119 3.74 0.07 14.42
N VAL A 120 3.36 1.33 14.23
CA VAL A 120 3.98 2.51 14.85
C VAL A 120 3.00 3.21 15.80
N ALA A 121 1.73 3.26 15.43
CA ALA A 121 0.67 3.94 16.15
C ALA A 121 0.33 3.21 17.45
N ASN A 122 0.22 3.95 18.55
CA ASN A 122 -0.08 3.43 19.88
C ASN A 122 -1.59 3.24 20.14
N ASP A 123 -2.44 3.33 19.12
CA ASP A 123 -3.90 3.32 19.30
C ASP A 123 -4.45 1.95 19.74
N HIS A 124 -3.62 0.90 19.72
CA HIS A 124 -3.95 -0.47 20.10
C HIS A 124 -2.91 -1.03 21.10
N GLU A 125 -2.79 -0.41 22.28
CA GLU A 125 -1.73 -0.73 23.27
C GLU A 125 -1.59 -2.24 23.57
N ASP A 126 -2.71 -2.99 23.63
CA ASP A 126 -2.69 -4.43 23.94
C ASP A 126 -2.16 -5.31 22.79
N ASP A 127 -2.30 -4.86 21.53
CA ASP A 127 -1.93 -5.61 20.33
C ASP A 127 -0.71 -5.01 19.61
N LEU A 128 -0.13 -3.92 20.12
CA LEU A 128 0.91 -3.15 19.44
C LEU A 128 2.16 -3.99 19.11
N GLU A 129 2.64 -4.79 20.06
CA GLU A 129 3.82 -5.63 19.84
C GLU A 129 3.56 -6.72 18.79
N LEU A 130 2.36 -7.28 18.77
CA LEU A 130 1.93 -8.22 17.74
C LEU A 130 1.84 -7.54 16.36
N CYS A 131 1.24 -6.36 16.29
CA CYS A 131 1.16 -5.57 15.06
C CYS A 131 2.56 -5.23 14.52
N LYS A 132 3.47 -4.80 15.37
CA LYS A 132 4.90 -4.58 15.03
C LYS A 132 5.54 -5.83 14.43
N GLU A 133 5.36 -6.98 15.06
CA GLU A 133 5.92 -8.24 14.56
C GLU A 133 5.36 -8.59 13.18
N LEU A 134 4.04 -8.56 13.02
CA LEU A 134 3.37 -8.91 11.76
C LEU A 134 3.77 -7.96 10.63
N ILE A 135 3.88 -6.65 10.91
CA ILE A 135 4.33 -5.66 9.94
C ILE A 135 5.81 -5.84 9.59
N GLY A 136 6.66 -6.14 10.57
CA GLY A 136 8.06 -6.47 10.32
C GLY A 136 8.22 -7.67 9.38
N GLN A 137 7.41 -8.72 9.55
CA GLN A 137 7.40 -9.88 8.64
C GLN A 137 6.97 -9.51 7.21
N VAL A 138 5.94 -8.67 7.07
CA VAL A 138 5.47 -8.16 5.78
C VAL A 138 6.52 -7.30 5.10
N MET A 139 7.11 -6.34 5.83
CA MET A 139 8.13 -5.43 5.31
C MET A 139 9.37 -6.17 4.82
N ASN A 140 9.79 -7.24 5.51
CA ASN A 140 10.89 -8.08 5.05
C ASN A 140 10.57 -8.84 3.75
N ARG A 141 9.31 -9.21 3.52
CA ARG A 141 8.91 -9.97 2.32
C ARG A 141 8.61 -9.08 1.11
N LEU A 142 7.98 -7.92 1.35
CA LEU A 142 7.41 -7.08 0.30
C LEU A 142 8.08 -5.71 0.17
N GLY A 143 8.95 -5.33 1.11
CA GLY A 143 9.62 -4.03 1.12
C GLY A 143 10.46 -3.76 -0.13
N GLN A 144 11.09 -4.79 -0.71
CA GLN A 144 11.82 -4.67 -1.97
C GLN A 144 10.91 -4.40 -3.18
N LEU A 145 9.69 -4.95 -3.18
CA LEU A 145 8.73 -4.73 -4.26
C LEU A 145 8.10 -3.34 -4.14
N LEU A 146 7.81 -2.89 -2.92
CA LEU A 146 7.43 -1.50 -2.62
C LEU A 146 8.50 -0.53 -3.12
N HIS A 147 9.77 -0.82 -2.82
CA HIS A 147 10.90 -0.04 -3.33
C HIS A 147 10.90 0.04 -4.86
N ALA A 148 10.80 -1.10 -5.55
CA ALA A 148 10.80 -1.13 -7.01
C ALA A 148 9.66 -0.30 -7.62
N CYS A 149 8.45 -0.39 -7.08
CA CYS A 149 7.30 0.30 -7.68
C CYS A 149 7.29 1.80 -7.38
N TYR A 150 7.73 2.19 -6.19
CA TYR A 150 7.71 3.58 -5.75
C TYR A 150 8.83 4.42 -6.35
N PHE A 151 9.98 3.78 -6.57
CA PHE A 151 11.16 4.46 -7.04
C PHE A 151 11.38 4.27 -8.54
N CYS A 152 11.18 3.09 -9.13
CA CYS A 152 11.45 2.93 -10.57
C CYS A 152 10.43 3.60 -11.50
N LEU A 153 9.31 4.11 -10.98
CA LEU A 153 8.25 4.76 -11.77
C LEU A 153 7.90 6.12 -11.14
N PRO A 154 8.06 7.24 -11.87
CA PRO A 154 7.69 8.55 -11.35
C PRO A 154 6.16 8.63 -11.22
N PRO A 155 5.62 8.88 -10.01
CA PRO A 155 4.19 9.02 -9.83
C PRO A 155 3.67 10.33 -10.46
N PRO A 156 2.39 10.40 -10.85
CA PRO A 156 1.78 11.63 -11.30
C PRO A 156 1.96 12.76 -10.27
N PRO A 157 2.22 14.02 -10.67
CA PRO A 157 2.46 15.12 -9.74
C PRO A 157 1.34 15.33 -8.72
N CYS A 158 0.11 14.97 -9.08
CA CYS A 158 -1.08 15.10 -8.23
C CYS A 158 -1.15 14.07 -7.09
N THR A 159 -0.38 12.97 -7.14
CA THR A 159 -0.34 11.95 -6.09
C THR A 159 0.88 12.08 -5.18
N LEU A 160 1.80 13.02 -5.47
CA LEU A 160 3.05 13.21 -4.71
C LEU A 160 2.87 13.36 -3.18
N PRO A 161 1.85 14.08 -2.65
CA PRO A 161 1.64 14.15 -1.20
C PRO A 161 1.29 12.77 -0.60
N ASP A 162 0.31 12.07 -1.19
CA ASP A 162 -0.16 10.76 -0.71
C ASP A 162 0.96 9.70 -0.81
N VAL A 163 1.72 9.79 -1.89
CA VAL A 163 2.92 9.02 -2.16
C VAL A 163 3.90 9.27 -1.01
N ALA A 164 4.31 10.52 -0.76
CA ALA A 164 5.36 10.89 0.20
C ALA A 164 5.12 10.43 1.65
N GLU A 165 3.87 10.24 2.04
CA GLU A 165 3.53 9.71 3.38
C GLU A 165 4.00 8.27 3.56
N VAL A 166 3.94 7.41 2.54
CA VAL A 166 4.35 6.00 2.64
C VAL A 166 5.84 5.84 3.03
N PRO A 167 6.84 6.42 2.33
CA PRO A 167 8.23 6.30 2.71
C PRO A 167 8.54 7.02 4.02
N TRP A 168 7.78 8.08 4.36
CA TRP A 168 7.89 8.69 5.67
C TRP A 168 7.57 7.67 6.77
N GLU A 169 6.46 6.92 6.64
CA GLU A 169 6.12 5.88 7.61
C GLU A 169 7.12 4.73 7.64
N ILE A 170 7.67 4.34 6.49
CA ILE A 170 8.77 3.35 6.44
C ILE A 170 9.99 3.86 7.22
N MET A 171 10.32 5.15 7.11
CA MET A 171 11.43 5.74 7.88
C MET A 171 11.20 5.70 9.38
N GLN A 172 9.94 5.78 9.83
CA GLN A 172 9.58 5.67 11.24
C GLN A 172 9.75 4.23 11.76
N VAL A 173 9.51 3.22 10.91
CA VAL A 173 9.68 1.79 11.25
C VAL A 173 11.14 1.34 11.17
N ASP A 174 11.81 1.55 10.04
CA ASP A 174 13.20 1.16 9.80
C ASP A 174 13.90 2.16 8.87
N ARG A 175 14.42 3.21 9.51
CA ARG A 175 15.19 4.26 8.85
C ARG A 175 16.38 3.73 8.06
N LEU A 176 17.13 2.76 8.59
CA LEU A 176 18.37 2.29 7.97
C LEU A 176 18.07 1.57 6.65
N THR A 177 17.07 0.69 6.67
CA THR A 177 16.61 -0.01 5.47
C THR A 177 16.05 0.96 4.44
N CYS A 178 15.23 1.94 4.86
CA CYS A 178 14.73 2.97 3.97
C CYS A 178 15.86 3.79 3.31
N CYS A 179 16.88 4.19 4.07
CA CYS A 179 18.03 4.92 3.53
C CYS A 179 18.80 4.08 2.49
N ARG A 180 19.01 2.78 2.74
CA ARG A 180 19.67 1.88 1.78
C ARG A 180 18.89 1.73 0.49
N TRP A 181 17.57 1.60 0.59
CA TRP A 181 16.66 1.55 -0.55
C TRP A 181 16.71 2.83 -1.37
N LEU A 182 16.59 3.98 -0.72
CA LEU A 182 16.70 5.28 -1.38
C LEU A 182 18.06 5.45 -2.08
N GLU A 183 19.16 5.07 -1.42
CA GLU A 183 20.49 5.13 -2.00
C GLU A 183 20.61 4.25 -3.27
N ASN A 184 20.11 3.01 -3.21
CA ASN A 184 20.14 2.09 -4.34
C ASN A 184 19.32 2.63 -5.53
N TYR A 185 18.17 3.24 -5.27
CA TYR A 185 17.38 3.88 -6.31
C TYR A 185 18.12 5.07 -6.95
N LEU A 186 18.61 6.01 -6.13
CA LEU A 186 19.30 7.19 -6.62
C LEU A 186 20.54 6.83 -7.46
N LYS A 187 21.19 5.70 -7.17
CA LYS A 187 22.27 5.13 -7.99
C LYS A 187 21.79 4.59 -9.34
N GLY A 188 20.57 4.05 -9.41
CA GLY A 188 19.97 3.46 -10.60
C GLY A 188 19.24 4.44 -11.52
N LEU A 189 19.03 5.69 -11.10
CA LEU A 189 18.38 6.72 -11.91
C LEU A 189 19.19 7.04 -13.19
N PRO A 190 18.53 7.25 -14.35
CA PRO A 190 19.19 7.76 -15.55
C PRO A 190 19.77 9.14 -15.26
N LYS A 191 21.11 9.26 -15.29
CA LYS A 191 21.81 10.53 -15.02
C LYS A 191 21.88 11.46 -16.24
N GLU A 192 21.53 10.93 -17.40
CA GLU A 192 21.58 11.60 -18.69
C GLU A 192 20.23 11.43 -19.39
N THR A 193 19.77 12.48 -20.06
CA THR A 193 18.69 12.36 -21.05
C THR A 193 19.19 11.65 -22.30
N GLY A 194 18.31 11.13 -23.16
CA GLY A 194 18.68 10.50 -24.44
C GLY A 194 19.49 11.39 -25.41
N VAL A 195 19.69 12.66 -25.07
CA VAL A 195 20.48 13.67 -25.82
C VAL A 195 21.82 13.99 -25.10
N GLY A 196 22.18 13.27 -24.03
CA GLY A 196 23.45 13.44 -23.31
C GLY A 196 23.52 14.66 -22.39
N ALA A 197 22.40 15.36 -22.15
CA ALA A 197 22.36 16.43 -21.16
C ALA A 197 22.26 15.83 -19.74
N VAL A 198 23.14 16.28 -18.84
CA VAL A 198 23.14 15.92 -17.42
C VAL A 198 21.88 16.47 -16.76
N THR A 199 20.99 15.59 -16.35
CA THR A 199 19.69 15.94 -15.74
C THR A 199 19.73 15.91 -14.21
N VAL A 200 20.67 15.17 -13.61
CA VAL A 200 20.81 15.02 -12.15
C VAL A 200 22.29 15.14 -11.76
N THR A 201 22.63 16.17 -10.98
CA THR A 201 24.01 16.41 -10.51
C THR A 201 24.25 15.78 -9.14
N GLN A 202 25.39 15.10 -8.94
CA GLN A 202 25.86 14.74 -7.61
C GLN A 202 26.48 15.96 -6.92
N THR A 203 25.66 16.75 -6.22
CA THR A 203 26.17 17.88 -5.44
C THR A 203 26.69 17.37 -4.10
N THR A 204 27.95 16.95 -4.05
CA THR A 204 28.62 16.61 -2.79
C THR A 204 28.89 17.92 -2.03
N HIS A 205 28.01 18.30 -1.10
CA HIS A 205 28.32 19.40 -0.18
C HIS A 205 29.48 18.96 0.72
N ARG A 206 30.72 19.27 0.33
CA ARG A 206 31.85 19.24 1.25
C ARG A 206 31.60 20.35 2.26
N LEU A 207 31.31 19.99 3.50
CA LEU A 207 31.45 20.90 4.62
C LEU A 207 32.91 21.39 4.60
N SER A 208 33.10 22.62 4.16
CA SER A 208 34.37 23.32 4.26
C SER A 208 34.73 23.39 5.74
N GLN A 209 35.69 22.57 6.16
CA GLN A 209 36.41 22.80 7.39
C GLN A 209 37.09 24.17 7.27
N THR A 210 36.48 25.20 7.86
CA THR A 210 37.14 26.47 8.12
C THR A 210 38.01 26.27 9.35
N SER A 211 39.28 25.91 9.10
CA SER A 211 40.37 26.12 10.04
C SER A 211 40.75 27.61 10.00
N HIS A 212 40.50 28.32 11.10
CA HIS A 212 41.30 29.46 11.55
C HIS A 212 41.33 29.47 13.06
#